data_AF-A0A6A4H7K4-F1
#
_entry.id   AF-A0A6A4H7K4-F1
#
_cell.length_a   1.000
_cell.length_b   1.000
_cell.length_c   1.000
_cell.angle_alpha   90.00
_cell.angle_beta   90.00
_cell.angle_gamma   90.00
#
_symmetry.space_group_name_H-M   'P 1'
#
loop_
_entity.id
_entity.type
_entity.pdbx_description
1 polymer ?
#
loop_
_entity_poly.entity_id
_entity_poly.type
_entity_poly.pdbx_seq_one_letter_code
_entity_poly.pdbx_strand_id
1 'polypeptide(L)'
;DGMAITGAVLHQLATHTPPLLFFATHYGSLTNDFAYHPNIRNMYMSTIVDDEKRAIVFLYKLVKGVATGSFGTYAANLAGVPIEVVERADVISKNFAEQFKAKLQEKQKKQALGKLPLVAQADFVYLVHLATGKAQLPEDPV
;
A
#
# COMPACT_ATOMS: atom_id res chain seq x y z
N ASP A 1 -4.24 -13.77 0.12
CA ASP A 1 -5.25 -13.74 -0.96
C ASP A 1 -5.75 -12.35 -1.27
N GLY A 2 -6.40 -11.62 -0.35
CA GLY A 2 -6.92 -10.27 -0.62
C GLY A 2 -5.91 -9.29 -1.21
N MET A 3 -4.71 -9.21 -0.63
CA MET A 3 -3.61 -8.39 -1.17
C MET A 3 -3.18 -8.81 -2.59
N ALA A 4 -3.21 -10.11 -2.91
CA ALA A 4 -2.81 -10.62 -4.21
C ALA A 4 -3.83 -10.23 -5.28
N ILE A 5 -5.13 -10.40 -4.99
CA ILE A 5 -6.22 -9.96 -5.87
C ILE A 5 -6.16 -8.44 -6.07
N THR A 6 -6.00 -7.69 -4.97
CA THR A 6 -5.90 -6.22 -5.02
C THR A 6 -4.73 -5.77 -5.88
N GLY A 7 -3.55 -6.40 -5.73
CA GLY A 7 -2.39 -6.11 -6.55
C GLY A 7 -2.59 -6.44 -8.02
N ALA A 8 -3.19 -7.59 -8.33
CA ALA A 8 -3.49 -7.98 -9.71
C ALA A 8 -4.48 -7.03 -10.39
N VAL A 9 -5.55 -6.63 -9.68
CA VAL A 9 -6.53 -5.65 -10.19
C VAL A 9 -5.88 -4.29 -10.39
N LEU A 10 -5.10 -3.81 -9.42
CA LEU A 10 -4.41 -2.53 -9.55
C LEU A 10 -3.42 -2.53 -10.72
N HIS A 11 -2.68 -3.62 -10.92
CA HIS A 11 -1.77 -3.80 -12.06
C HIS A 11 -2.52 -3.79 -13.39
N GLN A 12 -3.61 -4.56 -13.51
CA GLN A 12 -4.43 -4.59 -14.72
C GLN A 12 -4.95 -3.19 -15.09
N LEU A 13 -5.49 -2.47 -14.11
CA LEU A 13 -6.05 -1.14 -14.32
C LEU A 13 -4.95 -0.11 -14.61
N ALA A 14 -3.78 -0.20 -13.98
CA ALA A 14 -2.74 0.80 -14.18
C ALA A 14 -1.91 0.59 -15.46
N THR A 15 -1.73 -0.66 -15.89
CA THR A 15 -0.86 -1.04 -17.02
C THR A 15 -1.64 -1.27 -18.30
N HIS A 16 -2.76 -2.00 -18.24
CA HIS A 16 -3.42 -2.52 -19.43
C HIS A 16 -4.69 -1.75 -19.83
N THR A 17 -5.38 -1.13 -18.88
CA THR A 17 -6.65 -0.43 -19.16
C THR A 17 -6.79 0.81 -18.27
N PRO A 18 -5.96 1.85 -18.48
CA PRO A 18 -5.79 2.99 -17.56
C PRO A 18 -7.01 3.91 -17.50
N PRO A 19 -7.87 3.82 -16.46
CA PRO A 19 -8.97 4.75 -16.28
C PRO A 19 -8.54 5.93 -15.41
N LEU A 20 -9.37 6.97 -15.35
CA LEU A 20 -9.30 7.90 -14.22
C LEU A 20 -9.88 7.19 -12.97
N LEU A 21 -9.02 6.82 -12.01
CA LEU A 21 -9.41 6.00 -10.87
C LEU A 21 -8.84 6.53 -9.54
N PHE A 22 -9.65 6.43 -8.48
CA PHE A 22 -9.19 6.48 -7.10
C PHE A 22 -9.19 5.09 -6.49
N PHE A 23 -8.02 4.63 -6.04
CA PHE A 23 -7.85 3.31 -5.43
C PHE A 23 -7.56 3.44 -3.93
N ALA A 24 -8.59 3.30 -3.09
CA ALA A 24 -8.44 3.34 -1.64
C ALA A 24 -8.06 1.95 -1.10
N THR A 25 -6.98 1.88 -0.32
CA THR A 25 -6.50 0.60 0.24
C THR A 25 -5.89 0.79 1.63
N HIS A 26 -5.96 -0.27 2.44
CA HIS A 26 -5.25 -0.38 3.72
C HIS A 26 -3.97 -1.23 3.61
N TYR A 27 -3.67 -1.78 2.43
CA TYR A 27 -2.48 -2.58 2.19
C TYR A 27 -1.27 -1.70 1.86
N GLY A 28 -0.53 -1.27 2.90
CA GLY A 28 0.65 -0.43 2.75
C GLY A 28 1.82 -1.06 2.00
N SER A 29 1.88 -2.37 1.81
CA SER A 29 2.91 -3.00 0.96
C SER A 29 2.71 -2.67 -0.52
N LEU A 30 1.46 -2.54 -0.99
CA LEU A 30 1.16 -2.23 -2.39
C LEU A 30 1.68 -0.85 -2.79
N THR A 31 1.68 0.13 -1.87
CA THR A 31 2.19 1.47 -2.17
C THR A 31 3.68 1.45 -2.50
N ASN A 32 4.43 0.51 -1.93
CA ASN A 32 5.85 0.32 -2.25
C ASN A 32 6.04 -0.46 -3.54
N ASP A 33 5.28 -1.54 -3.74
CA ASP A 33 5.39 -2.40 -4.93
C ASP A 33 5.10 -1.62 -6.21
N PHE A 34 4.20 -0.64 -6.17
CA PHE A 34 3.82 0.21 -7.31
C PHE A 34 4.49 1.59 -7.31
N ALA A 35 5.43 1.86 -6.40
CA ALA A 35 6.07 3.19 -6.29
C ALA A 35 6.82 3.62 -7.57
N TYR A 36 7.25 2.66 -8.39
CA TYR A 36 7.92 2.92 -9.67
C TYR A 36 6.95 3.16 -10.83
N HIS A 37 5.67 2.82 -10.66
CA HIS A 37 4.73 2.71 -11.77
C HIS A 37 4.30 4.11 -12.25
N PRO A 38 4.46 4.45 -13.55
CA PRO A 38 4.30 5.82 -14.05
C PRO A 38 2.86 6.36 -13.92
N ASN A 39 1.87 5.47 -14.01
CA ASN A 39 0.45 5.85 -13.94
C ASN A 39 -0.12 5.85 -12.52
N ILE A 40 0.69 5.57 -11.50
CA ILE A 40 0.22 5.49 -10.11
C ILE A 40 0.85 6.61 -9.28
N ARG A 41 0.02 7.31 -8.53
CA ARG A 41 0.46 8.32 -7.56
C ARG A 41 -0.07 7.97 -6.18
N ASN A 42 0.86 7.68 -5.27
CA ASN A 42 0.52 7.48 -3.86
C ASN A 42 0.05 8.79 -3.22
N MET A 43 -1.13 8.74 -2.62
CA MET A 43 -1.76 9.85 -1.90
C MET A 43 -2.38 9.31 -0.62
N TYR A 44 -2.50 10.14 0.41
CA TYR A 44 -3.17 9.79 1.67
C TYR A 44 -3.94 10.99 2.24
N MET A 45 -4.88 10.73 3.14
CA MET A 45 -5.59 11.79 3.87
C MET A 45 -4.76 12.25 5.05
N SER A 46 -4.46 13.55 5.10
CA SER A 46 -3.63 14.15 6.14
C SER A 46 -4.33 14.14 7.51
N THR A 47 -3.56 13.82 8.55
CA THR A 47 -3.99 13.72 9.94
C THR A 47 -3.01 14.45 10.85
N ILE A 48 -3.53 15.00 11.95
CA ILE A 48 -2.73 15.54 13.06
C ILE A 48 -3.01 14.67 14.28
N VAL A 49 -1.96 14.28 14.98
CA VAL A 49 -2.02 13.44 16.17
C VAL A 49 -1.42 14.20 17.34
N ASP A 50 -2.10 14.18 18.47
CA ASP A 50 -1.62 14.65 19.77
C ASP A 50 -1.49 13.44 20.69
N ASP A 51 -0.25 12.98 20.90
CA ASP A 51 0.04 11.79 21.70
C ASP A 51 -0.23 11.99 23.19
N GLU A 52 -0.02 13.21 23.70
CA GLU A 52 -0.25 13.55 25.11
C GLU A 52 -1.74 13.50 25.44
N LYS A 53 -2.57 14.03 24.54
CA LYS A 53 -4.03 14.02 24.70
C LYS A 53 -4.71 12.78 24.09
N ARG A 54 -3.95 11.87 23.47
CA ARG A 54 -4.46 10.74 22.68
C ARG A 54 -5.57 11.15 21.71
N ALA A 55 -5.40 12.31 21.07
CA ALA A 55 -6.38 12.89 20.19
C ALA A 55 -5.91 12.80 18.73
N ILE A 56 -6.86 12.64 17.81
CA ILE A 56 -6.62 12.66 16.37
C ILE A 56 -7.56 13.65 15.70
N VAL A 57 -7.01 14.43 14.77
CA VAL A 57 -7.75 15.35 13.92
C VAL A 57 -7.58 14.92 12.47
N PHE A 58 -8.70 14.62 11.81
CA PHE A 58 -8.74 14.35 10.38
C PHE A 58 -8.85 15.67 9.61
N LEU A 59 -7.84 16.01 8.82
CA LEU A 59 -7.84 17.26 8.05
C LEU A 59 -8.66 17.16 6.75
N TYR A 60 -9.09 15.95 6.38
CA TYR A 60 -9.77 15.63 5.12
C TYR A 60 -9.06 16.19 3.87
N LYS A 61 -7.74 16.35 3.97
CA LYS A 61 -6.90 16.90 2.91
C LYS A 61 -6.11 15.78 2.26
N LEU A 62 -6.37 15.52 0.98
CA LEU A 62 -5.61 14.55 0.19
C LEU A 62 -4.25 15.13 -0.16
N VAL A 63 -3.17 14.49 0.29
CA VAL A 63 -1.78 14.93 0.10
C VAL A 63 -0.93 13.81 -0.50
N LYS A 64 0.17 14.19 -1.17
CA LYS A 64 1.11 13.22 -1.77
C LYS A 64 1.83 12.42 -0.69
N GLY A 65 2.09 11.15 -0.99
CA GLY A 65 2.87 10.24 -0.13
C GLY A 65 2.06 9.04 0.35
N VAL A 66 2.60 8.36 1.36
CA VAL A 66 1.99 7.19 2.01
C VAL A 66 1.75 7.55 3.47
N ALA A 67 0.62 7.09 4.03
CA ALA A 67 0.32 7.31 5.44
C ALA A 67 1.41 6.69 6.34
N THR A 68 1.86 7.43 7.36
CA THR A 68 3.02 7.09 8.19
C THR A 68 2.73 6.12 9.35
N GLY A 69 1.51 5.57 9.44
CA GLY A 69 1.15 4.61 10.48
C GLY A 69 -0.33 4.24 10.49
N SER A 70 -0.70 3.38 11.43
CA SER A 70 -2.09 3.06 11.75
C SER A 70 -2.57 3.97 12.87
N PHE A 71 -3.69 4.64 12.65
CA PHE A 71 -4.31 5.54 13.65
C PHE A 71 -5.55 4.92 14.32
N GLY A 72 -5.72 3.60 14.20
CA GLY A 72 -6.92 2.91 14.69
C GLY A 72 -7.11 3.02 16.21
N THR A 73 -6.01 3.05 16.98
CA THR A 73 -6.06 3.20 18.45
C THR A 73 -6.57 4.58 18.87
N TYR A 74 -6.17 5.65 18.17
CA TYR A 74 -6.69 7.00 18.39
C TYR A 74 -8.17 7.12 18.02
N ALA A 75 -8.59 6.48 16.92
CA ALA A 75 -9.99 6.43 16.53
C ALA A 75 -10.84 5.67 17.56
N ALA A 76 -10.33 4.57 18.14
CA ALA A 76 -10.99 3.84 19.21
C ALA A 76 -11.14 4.68 20.49
N ASN A 77 -10.10 5.44 20.86
CA ASN A 77 -10.18 6.38 21.98
C ASN A 77 -11.26 7.44 21.75
N LEU A 78 -11.29 8.03 20.55
CA LEU A 78 -12.31 9.01 20.15
C LEU A 78 -13.73 8.42 20.17
N ALA A 79 -13.88 7.13 19.86
CA ALA A 79 -15.15 6.42 19.91
C ALA A 79 -15.62 6.05 21.33
N GLY A 80 -14.84 6.36 22.37
CA GLY A 80 -15.19 6.06 23.77
C GLY A 80 -14.92 4.63 24.20
N VAL A 81 -14.04 3.90 23.49
CA VAL A 81 -13.59 2.58 23.92
C VAL A 81 -12.83 2.71 25.26
N PRO A 82 -13.03 1.79 26.24
CA PRO A 82 -12.33 1.86 27.52
C PRO A 82 -10.81 1.99 27.38
N ILE A 83 -10.21 2.90 28.15
CA ILE A 83 -8.80 3.27 27.99
C ILE A 83 -7.85 2.06 28.12
N GLU A 84 -8.13 1.14 29.04
CA GLU A 84 -7.34 -0.07 29.26
C GLU A 84 -7.28 -0.96 28.01
N VAL A 85 -8.37 -1.00 27.22
CA VAL A 85 -8.44 -1.76 25.96
C VAL A 85 -7.62 -1.05 24.88
N VAL A 86 -7.72 0.28 24.79
CA VAL A 86 -6.96 1.09 23.82
C VAL A 86 -5.46 1.00 24.10
N GLU A 87 -5.05 1.07 25.35
CA GLU A 87 -3.64 0.93 25.76
C GLU A 87 -3.07 -0.44 25.41
N ARG A 88 -3.82 -1.50 25.74
CA ARG A 88 -3.43 -2.86 25.35
C ARG A 88 -3.34 -3.00 23.83
N ALA A 89 -4.29 -2.44 23.09
CA ALA A 89 -4.28 -2.47 21.63
C ALA A 89 -3.06 -1.74 21.04
N ASP A 90 -2.64 -0.62 21.64
CA ASP A 90 -1.45 0.12 21.21
C ASP A 90 -0.16 -0.70 21.37
N VAL A 91 0.00 -1.36 22.52
CA VAL A 91 1.14 -2.26 22.77
C VAL A 91 1.15 -3.42 21.77
N ILE A 92 0.00 -4.07 21.54
CA ILE A 92 -0.11 -5.18 20.59
C ILE A 92 0.20 -4.70 19.15
N SER A 93 -0.31 -3.53 18.76
CA SER A 93 -0.09 -2.93 17.46
C SER A 93 1.39 -2.69 17.19
N LYS A 94 2.12 -2.11 18.17
CA LYS A 94 3.57 -1.89 18.09
C LYS A 94 4.33 -3.20 17.92
N ASN A 95 4.00 -4.23 18.72
CA ASN A 95 4.62 -5.54 18.61
C ASN A 95 4.39 -6.18 17.23
N PHE A 96 3.18 -6.08 16.68
CA PHE A 96 2.89 -6.59 15.33
C PHE A 96 3.65 -5.81 14.25
N ALA A 97 3.76 -4.49 14.37
CA ALA A 97 4.53 -3.67 13.43
C ALA A 97 6.02 -4.06 13.43
N GLU A 98 6.61 -4.27 14.60
CA GLU A 98 8.00 -4.72 14.74
C GLU A 98 8.22 -6.10 14.15
N GLN A 99 7.35 -7.07 14.47
CA GLN A 99 7.42 -8.42 13.91
C GLN A 99 7.27 -8.43 12.39
N PHE A 100 6.36 -7.60 11.86
CA PHE A 100 6.15 -7.47 10.43
C PHE A 100 7.39 -6.85 9.75
N LYS A 101 7.96 -5.80 10.33
CA LYS A 101 9.18 -5.15 9.84
C LYS A 101 10.38 -6.12 9.86
N ALA A 102 10.54 -6.90 10.92
CA ALA A 102 11.58 -7.91 11.02
C ALA A 102 11.43 -8.99 9.92
N LYS A 103 10.21 -9.51 9.71
CA LYS A 103 9.91 -10.46 8.63
C LYS A 103 10.18 -9.88 7.24
N LEU A 104 9.85 -8.61 7.02
CA LEU A 104 10.16 -7.92 5.76
C LEU A 104 11.67 -7.78 5.55
N GLN A 105 12.41 -7.38 6.59
CA GLN A 105 13.87 -7.27 6.51
C GLN A 105 14.55 -8.62 6.29
N GLU A 106 14.07 -9.69 6.93
CA GLU A 106 14.57 -11.04 6.65
C GLU A 106 14.28 -11.48 5.21
N LYS A 107 13.08 -11.20 4.70
CA LYS A 107 12.74 -11.46 3.29
C LYS A 107 13.63 -10.66 2.35
N GLN A 108 13.88 -9.38 2.64
CA GLN A 108 14.75 -8.51 1.85
C GLN A 108 16.21 -9.00 1.89
N LYS A 109 16.73 -9.40 3.06
CA LYS A 109 18.07 -9.99 3.19
C LYS A 109 18.18 -11.33 2.43
N LYS A 110 17.17 -12.19 2.50
CA LYS A 110 17.09 -13.42 1.69
C LYS A 110 16.97 -13.16 0.19
N GLN A 111 16.42 -12.00 -0.19
CA GLN A 111 16.27 -11.54 -1.58
C GLN A 111 17.39 -10.59 -2.02
N ALA A 112 18.48 -10.45 -1.25
CA ALA A 112 19.58 -9.49 -1.47
C ALA A 112 20.41 -9.70 -2.76
N LEU A 113 19.89 -10.45 -3.74
CA LEU A 113 20.20 -10.26 -5.15
C LEU A 113 18.97 -9.64 -5.84
N GLY A 114 18.94 -8.31 -5.96
CA GLY A 114 18.34 -7.55 -7.06
C GLY A 114 17.02 -8.05 -7.70
N LYS A 115 16.10 -8.66 -6.95
CA LYS A 115 14.82 -9.11 -7.52
C LYS A 115 13.85 -7.93 -7.57
N LEU A 116 13.50 -7.55 -8.79
CA LEU A 116 12.42 -6.61 -9.08
C LEU A 116 11.11 -7.07 -8.40
N PRO A 117 10.22 -6.14 -7.99
CA PRO A 117 8.88 -6.51 -7.54
C PRO A 117 8.18 -7.43 -8.54
N LEU A 118 7.30 -8.31 -8.06
CA LEU A 118 6.59 -9.27 -8.93
C LEU A 118 5.86 -8.56 -10.07
N VAL A 119 5.29 -7.39 -9.78
CA VAL A 119 4.62 -6.53 -10.76
C VAL A 119 5.57 -6.08 -11.87
N ALA A 120 6.79 -5.64 -11.51
CA ALA A 120 7.79 -5.23 -12.49
C ALA A 120 8.30 -6.40 -13.34
N GLN A 121 8.36 -7.60 -12.75
CA GLN A 121 8.66 -8.82 -13.51
C GLN A 121 7.54 -9.13 -14.52
N ALA A 122 6.28 -8.94 -14.13
CA ALA A 122 5.13 -9.12 -15.01
C ALA A 122 5.15 -8.13 -16.18
N ASP A 123 5.44 -6.85 -15.91
CA ASP A 123 5.59 -5.82 -16.95
C ASP A 123 6.72 -6.16 -17.94
N PHE A 124 7.87 -6.60 -17.43
CA PHE A 124 8.99 -7.00 -18.27
C PHE A 124 8.61 -8.18 -19.18
N VAL A 125 7.97 -9.22 -18.61
CA VAL A 125 7.51 -10.38 -19.37
C VAL A 125 6.50 -9.96 -20.44
N TYR A 126 5.57 -9.07 -20.12
CA TYR A 126 4.58 -8.55 -21.07
C TYR A 126 5.27 -7.82 -22.24
N LEU A 127 6.24 -6.95 -21.97
CA LEU A 127 7.02 -6.26 -23.00
C LEU A 127 7.77 -7.22 -23.92
N VAL A 128 8.38 -8.28 -23.37
CA VAL A 128 9.04 -9.33 -24.18
C VAL A 128 8.04 -10.06 -25.06
N HIS A 129 6.82 -10.34 -24.57
CA HIS A 129 5.78 -10.99 -25.38
C HIS A 129 5.31 -10.10 -26.53
N LEU A 130 5.17 -8.79 -26.30
CA LEU A 130 4.87 -7.83 -27.36
C LEU A 130 5.99 -7.79 -28.39
N ALA A 131 7.26 -7.68 -27.96
CA ALA A 131 8.41 -7.62 -28.85
C ALA A 131 8.60 -8.90 -29.69
N THR A 132 8.20 -10.05 -29.15
CA THR A 132 8.30 -11.35 -29.85
C THR A 132 7.03 -11.70 -30.65
N GLY A 133 6.02 -10.81 -30.68
CA GLY A 133 4.76 -11.03 -31.39
C GLY A 133 3.86 -12.09 -30.76
N LYS A 134 4.16 -12.55 -29.54
CA LYS A 134 3.32 -13.50 -28.77
C LYS A 134 2.12 -12.82 -28.12
N ALA A 135 2.15 -11.50 -27.98
CA ALA A 135 1.04 -10.67 -27.54
C ALA A 135 0.87 -9.49 -28.50
N GLN A 136 -0.33 -8.92 -28.55
CA GLN A 136 -0.64 -7.72 -29.31
C GLN A 136 -1.15 -6.64 -28.35
N LEU A 137 -0.94 -5.38 -28.70
CA LEU A 137 -1.54 -4.27 -27.97
C LEU A 137 -3.06 -4.28 -28.22
N PRO A 138 -3.88 -3.85 -27.24
CA PRO A 138 -5.31 -3.63 -27.46
C PRO A 138 -5.53 -2.66 -28.63
N GLU A 139 -6.55 -2.92 -29.46
CA GLU A 139 -6.90 -2.03 -30.58
C GLU A 139 -7.40 -0.66 -30.09
N ASP A 140 -8.04 -0.62 -28.91
CA ASP A 140 -8.48 0.60 -28.24
C ASP A 140 -7.72 0.77 -26.90
N PRO A 141 -6.89 1.82 -26.74
CA PRO A 141 -6.15 2.06 -25.51
C PRO A 141 -6.99 2.68 -24.37
N VAL A 142 -8.32 2.85 -24.55
CA VAL A 142 -9.22 3.53 -23.59
C VAL A 142 -10.34 2.62 -23.11
#